data_AF-A0A382CEB6-F1
#
_entry.id   AF-A0A382CEB6-F1
#
_cell.length_a   1.000
_cell.length_b   1.000
_cell.length_c   1.000
_cell.angle_alpha   90.00
_cell.angle_beta   90.00
_cell.angle_gamma   90.00
#
_symmetry.space_group_name_H-M   'P 1'
#
loop_
_entity.id
_entity.type
_entity.pdbx_description
1 polymer ?
#
loop_
_entity_poly.entity_id
_entity_poly.type
_entity_poly.pdbx_seq_one_letter_code
_entity_poly.pdbx_strand_id
1 'polypeptide(L)'
;MHYGDLSDSLSIVRIIQQTLPDEIYNLGAQSHVAVSFETPEYTADVIGLGALRVLEAIRICGLEKKTRFYQASTSELFGEAQEIPQKETTPFYPRSPYAAAKLYAYWITINYREAYGIYACNGILFNHESPIRGETFVTRKITMALSRIHLGLQNTLYLGNLDSLRDWGHAK
;
A
#
# COMPACT_ATOMS: atom_id res chain seq x y z
N MET A 1 3.80 -15.36 -16.12
CA MET A 1 4.18 -14.00 -15.66
C MET A 1 3.66 -13.03 -16.71
N HIS A 2 2.86 -12.04 -16.33
CA HIS A 2 2.28 -11.06 -17.27
C HIS A 2 2.97 -9.70 -17.06
N TYR A 3 3.15 -8.93 -18.13
CA TYR A 3 3.57 -7.54 -18.05
C TYR A 3 2.35 -6.62 -17.91
N GLY A 4 2.38 -5.71 -16.93
CA GLY A 4 1.33 -4.72 -16.68
C GLY A 4 1.75 -3.70 -15.64
N ASP A 5 1.04 -2.57 -15.60
CA ASP A 5 1.29 -1.47 -14.68
C ASP A 5 -0.06 -0.94 -14.14
N LEU A 6 -0.08 -0.50 -12.88
CA LEU A 6 -1.30 0.02 -12.23
C LEU A 6 -1.76 1.38 -12.81
N SER A 7 -0.89 2.07 -13.55
CA SER A 7 -1.24 3.27 -14.33
C SER A 7 -1.89 2.95 -15.68
N ASP A 8 -1.74 1.72 -16.21
CA ASP A 8 -2.28 1.30 -17.50
C ASP A 8 -3.53 0.40 -17.34
N SER A 9 -4.70 1.03 -17.41
CA SER A 9 -6.00 0.37 -17.35
C SER A 9 -6.16 -0.79 -18.35
N LEU A 10 -5.62 -0.66 -19.58
CA LEU A 10 -5.79 -1.69 -20.61
C LEU A 10 -4.97 -2.93 -20.27
N SER A 11 -3.78 -2.76 -19.72
CA SER A 11 -2.97 -3.89 -19.25
C SER A 11 -3.68 -4.68 -18.15
N ILE A 12 -4.28 -3.97 -17.19
CA ILE A 12 -4.99 -4.57 -16.05
C ILE A 12 -6.21 -5.37 -16.53
N VAL A 13 -7.06 -4.75 -17.35
CA VAL A 13 -8.26 -5.41 -17.91
C VAL A 13 -7.86 -6.66 -18.69
N ARG A 14 -6.85 -6.56 -19.56
CA ARG A 14 -6.38 -7.70 -20.36
C ARG A 14 -5.88 -8.84 -19.48
N ILE A 15 -5.12 -8.56 -18.43
CA ILE A 15 -4.61 -9.60 -17.52
C ILE A 15 -5.78 -10.28 -16.81
N ILE A 16 -6.69 -9.51 -16.20
CA ILE A 16 -7.83 -10.06 -15.46
C ILE A 16 -8.74 -10.89 -16.38
N GLN A 17 -8.97 -10.43 -17.62
CA GLN A 17 -9.75 -11.16 -18.61
C GLN A 17 -9.09 -12.50 -19.01
N GLN A 18 -7.77 -12.54 -19.12
CA GLN A 18 -7.03 -13.76 -19.49
C GLN A 18 -6.93 -14.76 -18.33
N THR A 19 -6.74 -14.27 -17.10
CA THR A 19 -6.50 -15.14 -15.94
C THR A 19 -7.77 -15.53 -15.19
N LEU A 20 -8.87 -14.77 -15.35
CA LEU A 20 -10.16 -14.98 -14.67
C LEU A 20 -9.99 -15.32 -13.17
N PRO A 21 -9.28 -14.48 -12.40
CA PRO A 21 -8.77 -14.85 -11.08
C PRO A 21 -9.89 -15.04 -10.06
N ASP A 22 -9.73 -16.01 -9.15
CA ASP A 22 -10.62 -16.16 -7.99
C ASP A 22 -10.31 -15.11 -6.90
N GLU A 23 -9.06 -14.69 -6.77
CA GLU A 23 -8.61 -13.71 -5.78
C GLU A 23 -7.60 -12.74 -6.39
N ILE A 24 -7.71 -11.46 -6.04
CA ILE A 24 -6.77 -10.40 -6.42
C ILE A 24 -6.27 -9.72 -5.15
N TYR A 25 -4.95 -9.69 -4.99
CA TYR A 25 -4.26 -8.99 -3.91
C TYR A 25 -3.58 -7.73 -4.48
N ASN A 26 -4.20 -6.56 -4.27
CA ASN A 26 -3.66 -5.30 -4.75
C ASN A 26 -2.58 -4.77 -3.80
N LEU A 27 -1.36 -5.29 -3.95
CA LEU A 27 -0.19 -4.93 -3.15
C LEU A 27 0.72 -3.90 -3.84
N GLY A 28 0.52 -3.65 -5.14
CA GLY A 28 1.31 -2.71 -5.91
C GLY A 28 1.09 -1.27 -5.44
N ALA A 29 2.18 -0.52 -5.30
CA ALA A 29 2.16 0.88 -4.89
C ALA A 29 3.53 1.53 -5.12
N GLN A 30 3.54 2.85 -5.31
CA GLN A 30 4.63 3.65 -4.76
C GLN A 30 4.46 3.59 -3.23
N SER A 31 5.36 2.96 -2.50
CA SER A 31 5.15 2.68 -1.06
C SER A 31 5.95 3.56 -0.10
N HIS A 32 6.69 4.55 -0.59
CA HIS A 32 7.63 5.33 0.22
C HIS A 32 7.06 6.71 0.53
N VAL A 33 6.67 6.92 1.80
CA VAL A 33 6.02 8.15 2.27
C VAL A 33 6.82 9.40 1.91
N ALA A 34 8.14 9.42 2.12
CA ALA A 34 8.94 10.60 1.81
C ALA A 34 8.95 10.93 0.30
N VAL A 35 9.03 9.92 -0.56
CA VAL A 35 9.06 10.12 -2.02
C VAL A 35 7.70 10.57 -2.54
N SER A 36 6.61 10.28 -1.81
CA SER A 36 5.28 10.75 -2.21
C SER A 36 5.14 12.28 -2.20
N PHE A 37 5.96 13.00 -1.43
CA PHE A 37 6.02 14.46 -1.48
C PHE A 37 6.77 14.97 -2.72
N GLU A 38 7.69 14.19 -3.26
CA GLU A 38 8.45 14.52 -4.46
C GLU A 38 7.66 14.21 -5.74
N THR A 39 6.91 13.10 -5.75
CA THR A 39 6.11 12.65 -6.89
C THR A 39 4.64 12.39 -6.51
N PRO A 40 3.89 13.42 -6.06
CA PRO A 40 2.54 13.25 -5.51
C PRO A 40 1.52 12.79 -6.56
N GLU A 41 1.61 13.30 -7.80
CA GLU A 41 0.69 12.93 -8.88
C GLU A 41 0.81 11.45 -9.25
N TYR A 42 2.04 10.99 -9.52
CA TYR A 42 2.31 9.57 -9.78
C TYR A 42 1.87 8.68 -8.60
N THR A 43 2.09 9.13 -7.36
CA THR A 43 1.63 8.41 -6.17
C THR A 43 0.11 8.26 -6.15
N ALA A 44 -0.63 9.33 -6.45
CA ALA A 44 -2.09 9.30 -6.50
C ALA A 44 -2.61 8.42 -7.65
N ASP A 45 -1.97 8.50 -8.82
CA ASP A 45 -2.33 7.72 -10.00
C ASP A 45 -2.17 6.21 -9.76
N VAL A 46 -1.02 5.79 -9.25
CA VAL A 46 -0.74 4.36 -9.04
C VAL A 46 -1.50 3.79 -7.83
N ILE A 47 -1.54 4.51 -6.70
CA ILE A 47 -2.15 3.97 -5.48
C ILE A 47 -3.66 4.13 -5.49
N GLY A 48 -4.13 5.35 -5.75
CA GLY A 48 -5.54 5.70 -5.69
C GLY A 48 -6.27 5.16 -6.91
N LEU A 49 -5.92 5.67 -8.09
CA LEU A 49 -6.59 5.28 -9.33
C LEU A 49 -6.26 3.84 -9.74
N GLY A 50 -5.08 3.31 -9.40
CA GLY A 50 -4.77 1.90 -9.62
C GLY A 50 -5.76 0.95 -8.93
N ALA A 51 -6.18 1.24 -7.70
CA ALA A 51 -7.20 0.43 -7.01
C ALA A 51 -8.56 0.49 -7.72
N LEU A 52 -8.98 1.69 -8.14
CA LEU A 52 -10.19 1.88 -8.94
C LEU A 52 -10.12 1.08 -10.26
N ARG A 53 -9.00 1.15 -10.99
CA ARG A 53 -8.82 0.44 -12.27
C ARG A 53 -8.97 -1.06 -12.13
N VAL A 54 -8.42 -1.65 -11.06
CA VAL A 54 -8.55 -3.09 -10.79
C VAL A 54 -10.00 -3.46 -10.48
N LEU A 55 -10.68 -2.68 -9.64
CA LEU A 55 -12.08 -2.90 -9.30
C LEU A 55 -13.01 -2.76 -10.53
N GLU A 56 -12.77 -1.76 -11.37
CA GLU A 56 -13.50 -1.62 -12.64
C GLU A 56 -13.19 -2.76 -13.61
N ALA A 57 -11.94 -3.24 -13.67
CA ALA A 57 -11.59 -4.37 -14.51
C ALA A 57 -12.33 -5.66 -14.10
N ILE A 58 -12.54 -5.89 -12.79
CA ILE A 58 -13.40 -6.98 -12.30
C ILE A 58 -14.82 -6.86 -12.88
N ARG A 59 -15.39 -5.64 -12.87
CA ARG A 59 -16.74 -5.38 -13.38
C ARG A 59 -16.84 -5.51 -14.90
N ILE A 60 -15.89 -4.92 -15.63
CA ILE A 60 -15.82 -5.01 -17.10
C ILE A 60 -15.75 -6.47 -17.55
N CYS A 61 -15.06 -7.33 -16.79
CA CYS A 61 -14.95 -8.75 -17.08
C CYS A 61 -16.15 -9.59 -16.57
N GLY A 62 -17.13 -8.98 -15.90
CA GLY A 62 -18.31 -9.67 -15.35
C GLY A 62 -17.97 -10.64 -14.20
N LEU A 63 -16.94 -10.32 -13.41
CA LEU A 63 -16.39 -11.20 -12.37
C LEU A 63 -16.84 -10.86 -10.94
N GLU A 64 -17.82 -9.99 -10.76
CA GLU A 64 -18.23 -9.46 -9.44
C GLU A 64 -18.62 -10.55 -8.44
N LYS A 65 -19.22 -11.65 -8.93
CA LYS A 65 -19.66 -12.79 -8.11
C LYS A 65 -18.60 -13.87 -7.90
N LYS A 66 -17.47 -13.77 -8.61
CA LYS A 66 -16.39 -14.76 -8.58
C LYS A 66 -15.18 -14.22 -7.83
N THR A 67 -14.65 -13.10 -8.28
CA THR A 67 -13.37 -12.58 -7.84
C THR A 67 -13.48 -11.88 -6.49
N ARG A 68 -12.63 -12.27 -5.55
CA ARG A 68 -12.43 -11.56 -4.29
C ARG A 68 -11.29 -10.57 -4.43
N PHE A 69 -11.45 -9.38 -3.87
CA PHE A 69 -10.47 -8.31 -3.95
C PHE A 69 -9.97 -7.92 -2.56
N TYR A 70 -8.65 -7.94 -2.39
CA TYR A 70 -7.98 -7.45 -1.19
C TYR A 70 -7.19 -6.19 -1.53
N GLN A 71 -7.49 -5.09 -0.83
CA GLN A 71 -6.72 -3.86 -0.89
C GLN A 71 -5.74 -3.80 0.28
N ALA A 72 -4.45 -3.66 -0.03
CA ALA A 72 -3.45 -3.28 0.97
C ALA A 72 -3.65 -1.81 1.37
N SER A 73 -4.39 -1.57 2.45
CA SER A 73 -4.42 -0.30 3.16
C SER A 73 -3.25 -0.20 4.13
N THR A 74 -3.27 0.73 5.08
CA THR A 74 -2.10 1.05 5.91
C THR A 74 -2.49 1.78 7.19
N SER A 75 -1.73 1.61 8.26
CA SER A 75 -1.84 2.45 9.47
C SER A 75 -1.53 3.92 9.22
N GLU A 76 -0.84 4.26 8.12
CA GLU A 76 -0.60 5.66 7.71
C GLU A 76 -1.90 6.45 7.43
N LEU A 77 -3.03 5.76 7.25
CA LEU A 77 -4.36 6.39 7.18
C LEU A 77 -4.71 7.15 8.46
N PHE A 78 -4.21 6.69 9.61
CA PHE A 78 -4.46 7.34 10.90
C PHE A 78 -3.60 8.59 11.11
N GLY A 79 -2.46 8.71 10.42
CA GLY A 79 -1.53 9.85 10.46
C GLY A 79 -1.45 10.56 11.81
N GLU A 80 -2.16 11.68 11.95
CA GLU A 80 -2.36 12.34 13.24
C GLU A 80 -3.43 11.59 14.05
N ALA A 81 -2.99 10.55 14.78
CA ALA A 81 -3.88 9.62 15.45
C ALA A 81 -4.82 10.33 16.45
N GLN A 82 -6.12 10.12 16.27
CA GLN A 82 -7.18 10.69 17.13
C GLN A 82 -7.47 9.81 18.35
N GLU A 83 -7.08 8.54 18.32
CA GLU A 83 -7.25 7.56 19.40
C GLU A 83 -5.99 6.69 19.53
N ILE A 84 -5.72 6.16 20.73
CA ILE A 84 -4.61 5.22 20.99
C ILE A 84 -5.10 4.11 21.95
N PRO A 85 -4.97 2.81 21.59
CA PRO A 85 -4.55 2.29 20.29
C PRO A 85 -5.61 2.56 19.20
N GLN A 86 -5.18 2.57 17.93
CA GLN A 86 -6.11 2.70 16.81
C GLN A 86 -6.79 1.36 16.50
N LYS A 87 -8.02 1.43 16.01
CA LYS A 87 -8.87 0.31 15.58
C LYS A 87 -9.68 0.71 14.33
N GLU A 88 -10.47 -0.20 13.79
CA GLU A 88 -11.23 0.00 12.54
C GLU A 88 -12.22 1.17 12.59
N THR A 89 -12.66 1.56 13.79
CA THR A 89 -13.56 2.71 13.99
C THR A 89 -12.82 4.02 14.27
N THR A 90 -11.50 3.99 14.44
CA THR A 90 -10.71 5.19 14.70
C THR A 90 -10.74 6.10 13.47
N PRO A 91 -11.02 7.41 13.61
CA PRO A 91 -11.04 8.33 12.48
C PRO A 91 -9.70 8.41 11.75
N PHE A 92 -9.76 8.48 10.42
CA PHE A 92 -8.57 8.70 9.59
C PHE A 92 -8.17 10.17 9.54
N TYR A 93 -6.87 10.43 9.58
CA TYR A 93 -6.28 11.76 9.45
C TYR A 93 -4.94 11.66 8.71
N PRO A 94 -4.94 11.51 7.37
CA PRO A 94 -3.71 11.29 6.59
C PRO A 94 -2.80 12.53 6.61
N ARG A 95 -1.48 12.31 6.66
CA ARG A 95 -0.45 13.37 6.75
C ARG A 95 0.55 13.38 5.59
N SER A 96 0.25 12.71 4.48
CA SER A 96 1.09 12.67 3.27
C SER A 96 0.28 12.41 2.00
N PRO A 97 0.81 12.74 0.79
CA PRO A 97 0.19 12.34 -0.47
C PRO A 97 -0.02 10.82 -0.59
N TYR A 98 0.92 10.02 -0.08
CA TYR A 98 0.78 8.56 0.03
C TYR A 98 -0.46 8.16 0.85
N ALA A 99 -0.61 8.71 2.06
CA ALA A 99 -1.73 8.39 2.93
C ALA A 99 -3.07 8.88 2.37
N ALA A 100 -3.10 10.04 1.72
CA ALA A 100 -4.30 10.54 1.04
C ALA A 100 -4.71 9.65 -0.14
N ALA A 101 -3.75 9.20 -0.96
CA ALA A 101 -4.03 8.26 -2.05
C ALA A 101 -4.51 6.90 -1.52
N LYS A 102 -3.91 6.39 -0.43
CA LYS A 102 -4.39 5.18 0.25
C LYS A 102 -5.79 5.36 0.84
N LEU A 103 -6.15 6.56 1.30
CA LEU A 103 -7.49 6.84 1.82
C LEU A 103 -8.54 6.77 0.71
N TYR A 104 -8.21 7.28 -0.48
CA TYR A 104 -9.05 7.08 -1.66
C TYR A 104 -9.22 5.59 -1.99
N ALA A 105 -8.11 4.84 -2.07
CA ALA A 105 -8.13 3.40 -2.34
C ALA A 105 -8.95 2.62 -1.29
N TYR A 106 -8.87 3.02 -0.02
CA TYR A 106 -9.69 2.45 1.06
C TYR A 106 -11.19 2.65 0.79
N TRP A 107 -11.60 3.89 0.54
CA TRP A 107 -13.02 4.22 0.35
C TRP A 107 -13.60 3.70 -0.95
N ILE A 108 -12.83 3.71 -2.05
CA ILE A 108 -13.32 3.15 -3.32
C ILE A 108 -13.54 1.64 -3.20
N THR A 109 -12.71 0.94 -2.44
CA THR A 109 -12.89 -0.49 -2.13
C THR A 109 -14.19 -0.74 -1.36
N ILE A 110 -14.49 0.09 -0.36
CA ILE A 110 -15.76 0.01 0.38
C ILE A 110 -16.94 0.29 -0.55
N ASN A 111 -16.85 1.35 -1.35
CA ASN A 111 -17.93 1.75 -2.23
C ASN A 111 -18.26 0.65 -3.25
N TYR A 112 -17.26 -0.03 -3.82
CA TYR A 112 -17.49 -1.13 -4.77
C TYR A 112 -18.07 -2.38 -4.11
N ARG A 113 -17.69 -2.65 -2.86
CA ARG A 113 -18.34 -3.70 -2.06
C ARG A 113 -19.82 -3.40 -1.87
N GLU A 114 -20.15 -2.17 -1.47
CA GLU A 114 -21.53 -1.79 -1.12
C GLU A 114 -22.42 -1.59 -2.36
N ALA A 115 -21.89 -0.96 -3.42
CA ALA A 115 -22.67 -0.61 -4.61
C ALA A 115 -22.84 -1.78 -5.58
N TYR A 116 -21.85 -2.67 -5.68
CA TYR A 116 -21.83 -3.75 -6.68
C TYR A 116 -21.80 -5.16 -6.08
N GLY A 117 -21.72 -5.29 -4.75
CA GLY A 117 -21.70 -6.59 -4.08
C GLY A 117 -20.42 -7.40 -4.31
N ILE A 118 -19.34 -6.76 -4.77
CA ILE A 118 -18.04 -7.43 -4.93
C ILE A 118 -17.52 -7.80 -3.54
N TYR A 119 -17.01 -9.02 -3.38
CA TYR A 119 -16.28 -9.38 -2.16
C TYR A 119 -14.97 -8.60 -2.15
N ALA A 120 -14.96 -7.42 -1.53
CA ALA A 120 -13.81 -6.53 -1.47
C ALA A 120 -13.51 -6.11 -0.03
N CYS A 121 -12.26 -6.22 0.43
CA CYS A 121 -11.88 -5.88 1.80
C CYS A 121 -10.59 -5.04 1.85
N ASN A 122 -10.46 -4.28 2.93
CA ASN A 122 -9.28 -3.47 3.22
C ASN A 122 -8.50 -4.13 4.37
N GLY A 123 -7.23 -4.44 4.15
CA GLY A 123 -6.32 -4.76 5.24
C GLY A 123 -5.66 -3.48 5.75
N ILE A 124 -5.99 -3.03 6.97
CA ILE A 124 -5.29 -1.90 7.60
C ILE A 124 -4.05 -2.46 8.33
N LEU A 125 -2.94 -2.63 7.60
CA LEU A 125 -1.70 -3.16 8.18
C LEU A 125 -0.85 -2.06 8.80
N PHE A 126 -0.36 -2.33 10.01
CA PHE A 126 0.72 -1.57 10.63
C PHE A 126 2.07 -1.95 10.02
N ASN A 127 3.14 -1.26 10.43
CA ASN A 127 4.47 -1.50 9.88
C ASN A 127 4.87 -2.96 10.09
N HIS A 128 5.34 -3.59 9.02
CA HIS A 128 5.80 -4.97 9.02
C HIS A 128 7.08 -5.06 8.22
N GLU A 129 8.05 -5.78 8.77
CA GLU A 129 9.44 -5.72 8.34
C GLU A 129 9.99 -7.15 8.17
N SER A 130 11.04 -7.31 7.38
CA SER A 130 11.70 -8.61 7.17
C SER A 130 13.06 -8.42 6.46
N PRO A 131 13.88 -9.48 6.29
CA PRO A 131 15.11 -9.44 5.51
C PRO A 131 14.94 -9.13 4.02
N ILE A 132 13.71 -8.98 3.52
CA ILE A 132 13.42 -8.55 2.13
C ILE A 132 12.86 -7.12 2.06
N ARG A 133 12.75 -6.42 3.18
CA ARG A 133 12.34 -5.01 3.20
C ARG A 133 13.29 -4.14 2.35
N GLY A 134 12.73 -3.19 1.61
CA GLY A 134 13.50 -2.24 0.81
C GLY A 134 14.46 -1.40 1.65
N GLU A 135 15.64 -1.13 1.11
CA GLU A 135 16.78 -0.53 1.83
C GLU A 135 16.56 0.91 2.29
N THR A 136 15.60 1.60 1.68
CA THR A 136 15.24 2.99 2.02
C THR A 136 14.37 3.11 3.27
N PHE A 137 13.69 2.03 3.68
CA PHE A 137 12.92 2.01 4.93
C PHE A 137 13.84 1.97 6.16
N VAL A 138 13.44 2.69 7.22
CA VAL A 138 14.31 2.98 8.37
C VAL A 138 14.90 1.73 9.04
N THR A 139 14.13 0.66 9.20
CA THR A 139 14.56 -0.60 9.82
C THR A 139 15.65 -1.30 9.01
N ARG A 140 15.49 -1.37 7.68
CA ARG A 140 16.49 -1.96 6.79
C ARG A 140 17.70 -1.07 6.63
N LYS A 141 17.50 0.25 6.54
CA LYS A 141 18.59 1.24 6.53
C LYS A 141 19.49 1.08 7.76
N ILE A 142 18.90 0.94 8.95
CA ILE A 142 19.63 0.73 10.21
C ILE A 142 20.39 -0.60 10.18
N THR A 143 19.72 -1.72 9.91
CA THR A 143 20.36 -3.05 9.97
C THR A 143 21.49 -3.21 8.94
N MET A 144 21.32 -2.65 7.73
CA MET A 144 22.38 -2.64 6.72
C MET A 144 23.54 -1.74 7.11
N ALA A 145 23.27 -0.53 7.60
CA ALA A 145 24.35 0.39 7.99
C ALA A 145 25.15 -0.14 9.17
N LEU A 146 24.51 -0.70 10.20
CA LEU A 146 25.20 -1.34 11.33
C LEU A 146 26.10 -2.49 10.86
N SER A 147 25.60 -3.33 9.96
CA SER A 147 26.39 -4.42 9.38
C SER A 147 27.60 -3.90 8.59
N ARG A 148 27.41 -2.85 7.78
CA ARG A 148 28.49 -2.21 7.01
C ARG A 148 29.52 -1.52 7.90
N ILE A 149 29.08 -0.87 8.97
CA ILE A 149 29.97 -0.23 9.97
C ILE A 149 30.82 -1.29 10.67
N HIS A 150 30.20 -2.40 11.10
CA HIS A 150 30.93 -3.51 11.72
C HIS A 150 32.03 -4.07 10.80
N LEU A 151 31.78 -4.12 9.49
CA LEU A 151 32.73 -4.58 8.48
C LEU A 151 33.71 -3.50 7.99
N GLY A 152 33.65 -2.27 8.53
CA GLY A 152 34.50 -1.15 8.10
C GLY A 152 34.17 -0.59 6.70
N LEU A 153 32.99 -0.90 6.16
CA LEU A 153 32.53 -0.46 4.82
C LEU A 153 31.74 0.86 4.85
N GLN A 154 31.47 1.39 6.04
CA GLN A 154 30.74 2.63 6.28
C GLN A 154 31.16 3.19 7.64
N ASN A 155 31.27 4.52 7.76
CA ASN A 155 31.67 5.16 9.03
C ASN A 155 30.47 5.68 9.84
N THR A 156 29.45 6.20 9.17
CA THR A 156 28.35 6.94 9.83
C THR A 156 27.00 6.55 9.23
N LEU A 157 25.99 6.39 10.08
CA LEU A 157 24.58 6.28 9.69
C LEU A 157 23.88 7.61 9.99
N TYR A 158 23.20 8.16 8.99
CA TYR A 158 22.36 9.36 9.14
C TYR A 158 20.88 8.97 9.26
N LEU A 159 20.21 9.50 10.26
CA LEU A 159 18.77 9.30 10.51
C LEU A 159 18.06 10.66 10.60
N GLY A 160 16.74 10.63 10.45
CA GLY A 160 15.86 11.78 10.65
C GLY A 160 15.39 11.87 12.09
N ASN A 161 14.09 12.06 12.29
CA ASN A 161 13.45 12.13 13.60
C ASN A 161 13.66 10.83 14.40
N LEU A 162 14.41 10.91 15.51
CA LEU A 162 14.69 9.79 16.41
C LEU A 162 13.59 9.53 17.44
N ASP A 163 12.70 10.50 17.67
CA ASP A 163 11.59 10.39 18.63
C ASP A 163 10.35 9.73 18.03
N SER A 164 10.44 9.25 16.77
CA SER A 164 9.33 8.63 16.07
C SER A 164 9.03 7.23 16.64
N LEU A 165 7.81 7.04 17.15
CA LEU A 165 7.34 5.75 17.65
C LEU A 165 6.51 5.02 16.58
N ARG A 166 6.69 3.71 16.43
CA ARG A 166 5.92 2.85 15.50
C ARG A 166 5.65 1.49 16.15
N ASP A 167 4.55 0.88 15.74
CA ASP A 167 4.28 -0.54 15.97
C ASP A 167 4.89 -1.34 14.80
N TRP A 168 5.77 -2.31 15.10
CA TRP A 168 6.49 -3.12 14.11
C TRP A 168 6.19 -4.61 14.27
N GLY A 169 5.62 -5.21 13.22
CA GLY A 169 5.47 -6.66 13.06
C GLY A 169 6.46 -7.27 12.07
N HIS A 170 6.32 -8.57 11.80
CA HIS A 170 7.13 -9.29 10.81
C HIS A 170 6.31 -9.61 9.55
N ALA A 171 6.86 -9.30 8.39
CA ALA A 171 6.32 -9.74 7.09
C ALA A 171 6.75 -11.19 6.85
N LYS A 172 5.86 -12.15 7.11
CA LYS A 172 6.13 -13.59 6.93
C LYS A 172 6.08 -14.00 5.46
#